data_AF-A0A7C3F4N7-F1
#
_entry.id   AF-A0A7C3F4N7-F1
#
_cell.length_a   1.000
_cell.length_b   1.000
_cell.length_c   1.000
_cell.angle_alpha   90.00
_cell.angle_beta   90.00
_cell.angle_gamma   90.00
#
_symmetry.space_group_name_H-M   'P 1'
#
loop_
_entity.id
_entity.type
_entity.pdbx_description
1 polymer ?
#
loop_
_entity_poly.entity_id
_entity_poly.type
_entity_poly.pdbx_seq_one_letter_code
_entity_poly.pdbx_strand_id
1 'polypeptide(L)'
;MSKKVAIFAFNGEIMCFAHAMINALEMRHKGYDVKLIIEGMATGAIAQLSDNSKPFSELYQKVRDEGLIDCVCLACSTKTGTAKQAEEQGLRLCGEMSGHPSMSRYIDAGYDLIVM
;
A
#
# COMPACT_ATOMS: atom_id res chain seq x y z
N MET A 1 -17.03 -3.15 17.70
CA MET A 1 -15.67 -3.43 17.21
C MET A 1 -15.50 -2.76 15.86
N SER A 2 -14.36 -2.11 15.61
CA SER A 2 -14.04 -1.55 14.29
C SER A 2 -13.78 -2.71 13.31
N LYS A 3 -14.29 -2.60 12.08
CA LYS A 3 -13.99 -3.59 11.02
C LYS A 3 -12.52 -3.46 10.60
N LYS A 4 -11.88 -4.59 10.34
CA LYS A 4 -10.48 -4.68 9.92
C LYS A 4 -10.39 -5.06 8.45
N VAL A 5 -9.72 -4.24 7.64
CA VAL A 5 -9.58 -4.48 6.19
C VAL A 5 -8.13 -4.34 5.74
N ALA A 6 -7.61 -5.35 5.04
CA ALA A 6 -6.30 -5.30 4.42
C ALA A 6 -6.48 -5.25 2.90
N ILE A 7 -6.08 -4.14 2.29
CA ILE A 7 -6.17 -3.90 0.85
C ILE A 7 -4.80 -4.21 0.24
N PHE A 8 -4.75 -5.20 -0.64
CA PHE A 8 -3.56 -5.52 -1.44
C PHE A 8 -3.71 -4.89 -2.82
N ALA A 9 -2.89 -3.89 -3.11
CA ALA A 9 -2.84 -3.25 -4.42
C ALA A 9 -1.70 -3.84 -5.25
N PHE A 10 -2.03 -4.56 -6.31
CA PHE A 10 -1.07 -5.21 -7.22
C PHE A 10 -0.86 -4.45 -8.52
N ASN A 11 -1.90 -3.77 -8.99
CA ASN A 11 -1.93 -3.18 -10.32
C ASN A 11 -1.05 -1.91 -10.40
N GLY A 12 -0.18 -1.86 -11.41
CA GLY A 12 0.73 -0.73 -11.65
C GLY A 12 0.07 0.46 -12.36
N GLU A 13 -1.15 0.30 -12.89
CA GLU A 13 -1.88 1.44 -13.43
C GLU A 13 -2.23 2.44 -12.33
N ILE A 14 -1.80 3.69 -12.53
CA ILE A 14 -1.93 4.74 -11.52
C ILE A 14 -3.38 4.97 -11.08
N MET A 15 -4.34 4.82 -11.99
CA MET A 15 -5.77 4.93 -11.68
C MET A 15 -6.27 3.79 -10.78
N CYS A 16 -5.80 2.56 -11.00
CA CYS A 16 -6.14 1.43 -10.13
C CYS A 16 -5.55 1.65 -8.72
N PHE A 17 -4.30 2.07 -8.64
CA PHE A 17 -3.68 2.36 -7.35
C PHE A 17 -4.35 3.55 -6.64
N ALA A 18 -4.76 4.58 -7.37
CA ALA A 18 -5.55 5.69 -6.83
C ALA A 18 -6.87 5.20 -6.22
N HIS A 19 -7.58 4.27 -6.85
CA HIS A 19 -8.81 3.71 -6.26
C HIS A 19 -8.54 2.90 -4.99
N ALA A 20 -7.43 2.15 -4.90
CA ALA A 20 -7.05 1.50 -3.66
C ALA A 20 -6.81 2.52 -2.53
N MET A 21 -6.10 3.61 -2.83
CA MET A 21 -5.86 4.72 -1.88
C MET A 21 -7.14 5.44 -1.45
N ILE A 22 -8.04 5.75 -2.40
CA ILE A 22 -9.33 6.40 -2.12
C ILE A 22 -10.18 5.53 -1.19
N ASN A 23 -10.29 4.22 -1.48
CA ASN A 23 -11.07 3.31 -0.65
C ASN A 23 -10.43 3.13 0.74
N ALA A 24 -9.10 3.08 0.82
CA ALA A 24 -8.41 2.99 2.11
C ALA A 24 -8.71 4.19 3.02
N LEU A 25 -8.64 5.41 2.49
CA LEU A 25 -8.97 6.64 3.23
C LEU A 25 -10.44 6.69 3.64
N GLU A 26 -11.34 6.36 2.72
CA GLU A 26 -12.78 6.35 3.00
C GLU A 26 -13.12 5.41 4.16
N MET A 27 -12.59 4.19 4.13
CA MET A 27 -12.77 3.21 5.21
C MET A 27 -12.15 3.70 6.53
N ARG A 28 -10.98 4.33 6.47
CA ARG A 28 -10.33 4.93 7.64
C ARG A 28 -11.20 6.02 8.29
N HIS A 29 -11.77 6.91 7.47
CA HIS A 29 -12.64 7.99 7.95
C HIS A 29 -13.97 7.48 8.52
N LYS A 30 -14.43 6.30 8.08
CA LYS A 30 -15.54 5.56 8.70
C LYS A 30 -15.16 4.79 9.98
N GLY A 31 -13.90 4.90 10.42
CA GLY A 31 -13.41 4.30 11.67
C GLY A 31 -12.97 2.85 11.53
N TYR A 32 -12.67 2.36 10.32
CA TYR A 32 -12.13 1.02 10.08
C TYR A 32 -10.63 1.00 10.41
N ASP A 33 -10.13 -0.15 10.84
CA ASP A 33 -8.70 -0.45 10.93
C ASP A 33 -8.25 -0.96 9.56
N VAL A 34 -7.58 -0.10 8.81
CA VAL A 34 -7.23 -0.34 7.41
C VAL A 34 -5.73 -0.47 7.26
N LYS A 35 -5.30 -1.48 6.51
CA LYS A 35 -3.92 -1.69 6.09
C LYS A 35 -3.85 -1.70 4.57
N LEU A 36 -3.07 -0.81 3.99
CA LEU A 36 -2.76 -0.82 2.56
C LEU A 36 -1.40 -1.50 2.34
N ILE A 37 -1.39 -2.57 1.55
CA ILE A 37 -0.22 -3.33 1.16
C ILE A 37 0.05 -3.03 -0.32
N ILE A 38 1.23 -2.50 -0.61
CA ILE A 38 1.63 -2.17 -1.98
C ILE A 38 2.48 -3.32 -2.51
N GLU A 39 1.94 -4.06 -3.47
CA GLU A 39 2.56 -5.25 -4.05
C GLU A 39 2.50 -5.21 -5.59
N GLY A 40 3.11 -6.18 -6.25
CA GLY A 40 3.08 -6.28 -7.71
C GLY A 40 3.68 -5.06 -8.41
N MET A 41 3.06 -4.66 -9.51
CA MET A 41 3.50 -3.50 -10.29
C MET A 41 3.14 -2.17 -9.63
N ALA A 42 2.21 -2.14 -8.65
CA ALA A 42 1.89 -0.94 -7.88
C ALA A 42 3.11 -0.39 -7.13
N THR A 43 4.07 -1.26 -6.77
CA THR A 43 5.33 -0.84 -6.15
C THR A 43 6.13 0.14 -7.00
N GLY A 44 5.95 0.16 -8.33
CA GLY A 44 6.58 1.14 -9.22
C GLY A 44 6.02 2.56 -9.08
N ALA A 45 4.76 2.69 -8.64
CA ALA A 45 4.08 3.98 -8.56
C ALA A 45 4.62 4.88 -7.44
N ILE A 46 5.24 4.30 -6.40
CA ILE A 46 5.73 5.06 -5.23
C ILE A 46 6.80 6.09 -5.59
N ALA A 47 7.60 5.83 -6.62
CA ALA A 47 8.62 6.76 -7.11
C ALA A 47 8.01 7.93 -7.89
N GLN A 48 6.89 7.71 -8.57
CA GLN A 48 6.17 8.76 -9.29
C GLN A 48 5.38 9.64 -8.31
N LEU A 49 4.74 9.02 -7.32
CA LEU A 49 3.87 9.71 -6.36
C LEU A 49 4.63 10.53 -5.31
N SER A 50 5.94 10.33 -5.16
CA SER A 50 6.78 11.22 -4.34
C SER A 50 7.07 12.58 -4.99
N ASP A 51 6.80 12.74 -6.29
CA ASP A 51 6.87 14.04 -6.97
C ASP A 51 5.52 14.74 -6.85
N ASN A 52 5.50 15.84 -6.08
CA ASN A 52 4.29 16.61 -5.80
C ASN A 52 3.62 17.21 -7.06
N SER A 53 4.33 17.28 -8.20
CA SER A 53 3.75 17.73 -9.46
C SER A 53 2.90 16.67 -10.18
N LYS A 54 2.98 15.40 -9.75
CA LYS A 54 2.29 14.28 -10.42
C LYS A 54 0.83 14.16 -9.96
N PRO A 55 -0.07 13.67 -10.83
CA PRO A 55 -1.43 13.31 -10.43
C PRO A 55 -1.42 12.34 -9.24
N PHE A 56 -2.36 12.54 -8.31
CA PHE A 56 -2.53 11.71 -7.11
C PHE A 56 -1.40 11.78 -6.06
N SER A 57 -0.39 12.65 -6.24
CA SER A 57 0.66 12.88 -5.23
C SER A 57 0.08 13.33 -3.88
N GLU A 58 -0.87 14.27 -3.89
CA GLU A 58 -1.57 14.74 -2.67
C GLU A 58 -2.38 13.62 -2.00
N LEU A 59 -3.00 12.75 -2.80
CA LEU A 59 -3.74 11.59 -2.29
C LEU A 59 -2.79 10.61 -1.61
N TYR A 60 -1.67 10.31 -2.25
CA TYR A 60 -0.63 9.44 -1.71
C TYR A 60 -0.02 10.01 -0.42
N GLN A 61 0.22 11.32 -0.38
CA GLN A 61 0.70 11.99 0.83
C GLN A 61 -0.28 11.84 1.99
N LYS A 62 -1.59 12.06 1.76
CA LYS A 62 -2.62 11.83 2.81
C LYS A 62 -2.63 10.40 3.33
N VAL A 63 -2.55 9.41 2.44
CA VAL A 63 -2.48 7.99 2.82
C VAL A 63 -1.26 7.70 3.70
N ARG A 64 -0.11 8.31 3.39
CA ARG A 64 1.12 8.19 4.20
C ARG A 64 0.98 8.88 5.55
N ASP A 65 0.49 10.12 5.58
CA ASP A 65 0.35 10.91 6.80
C ASP A 65 -0.65 10.29 7.78
N GLU A 66 -1.68 9.61 7.28
CA GLU A 66 -2.63 8.83 8.10
C GLU A 66 -2.10 7.45 8.54
N GLY A 67 -0.89 7.07 8.12
CA GLY A 67 -0.25 5.81 8.50
C GLY A 67 -0.95 4.56 7.93
N LEU A 68 -1.61 4.68 6.78
CA LEU A 68 -2.40 3.59 6.18
C LEU A 68 -1.55 2.54 5.47
N ILE A 69 -0.38 2.91 4.95
CA ILE A 69 0.52 1.97 4.27
C ILE A 69 1.16 1.09 5.33
N ASP A 70 0.81 -0.19 5.35
CA ASP A 70 1.43 -1.16 6.26
C ASP A 70 2.83 -1.53 5.78
N CYS A 71 2.96 -1.84 4.49
CA CYS A 71 4.24 -2.14 3.88
C CYS A 71 4.21 -2.10 2.34
N VAL A 72 5.41 -2.04 1.78
CA VAL A 72 5.70 -2.26 0.36
C VAL A 72 6.41 -3.61 0.21
N CYS A 73 5.98 -4.42 -0.75
CA CYS A 73 6.58 -5.74 -1.00
C CYS A 73 8.05 -5.62 -1.44
N LEU A 74 8.96 -6.29 -0.73
CA LEU A 74 10.41 -6.24 -0.98
C LEU A 74 10.77 -6.83 -2.36
N ALA A 75 10.27 -8.02 -2.67
CA ALA A 75 10.56 -8.70 -3.93
C ALA A 75 10.04 -7.89 -5.14
N CYS A 76 8.82 -7.37 -5.04
CA CYS A 76 8.21 -6.56 -6.10
C CYS A 76 8.91 -5.20 -6.27
N SER A 77 9.19 -4.48 -5.18
CA SER A 77 9.89 -3.18 -5.24
C SER A 77 11.33 -3.30 -5.73
N THR A 78 12.00 -4.43 -5.43
CA THR A 78 13.31 -4.74 -6.03
C THR A 78 13.19 -4.88 -7.55
N LYS A 79 12.15 -5.60 -8.02
CA LYS A 79 11.91 -5.81 -9.45
C LYS A 79 11.53 -4.53 -10.20
N THR A 80 10.77 -3.63 -9.56
CA THR A 80 10.37 -2.33 -10.14
C THR A 80 11.43 -1.24 -9.93
N GLY A 81 12.50 -1.52 -9.18
CA GLY A 81 13.60 -0.57 -8.94
C GLY A 81 13.26 0.55 -7.96
N THR A 82 12.28 0.33 -7.08
CA THR A 82 11.76 1.33 -6.14
C THR A 82 12.01 1.01 -4.66
N ALA A 83 12.71 -0.08 -4.33
CA ALA A 83 12.97 -0.48 -2.94
C ALA A 83 13.66 0.62 -2.11
N LYS A 84 14.72 1.24 -2.65
CA LYS A 84 15.45 2.33 -1.97
C LYS A 84 14.57 3.57 -1.77
N GLN A 85 13.74 3.89 -2.75
CA GLN A 85 12.80 5.01 -2.68
C GLN A 85 11.72 4.75 -1.62
N ALA A 86 11.28 3.50 -1.44
CA ALA A 86 10.38 3.15 -0.34
C ALA A 86 11.03 3.45 1.02
N GLU A 87 12.29 3.04 1.20
CA GLU A 87 13.06 3.31 2.43
C GLU A 87 13.28 4.81 2.67
N GLU A 88 13.65 5.57 1.63
CA GLU A 88 13.82 7.02 1.69
C GLU A 88 12.50 7.74 2.06
N GLN A 89 11.37 7.18 1.67
CA GLN A 89 10.04 7.63 2.07
C GLN A 89 9.61 7.11 3.46
N GLY A 90 10.45 6.36 4.17
CA GLY A 90 10.14 5.80 5.48
C GLY A 90 9.10 4.68 5.45
N LEU A 91 8.86 4.06 4.30
CA LEU A 91 7.93 2.95 4.16
C LEU A 91 8.60 1.65 4.57
N ARG A 92 7.89 0.83 5.35
CA ARG A 92 8.34 -0.51 5.72
C ARG A 92 8.38 -1.40 4.48
N LEU A 93 9.52 -2.04 4.22
CA LEU A 93 9.60 -3.16 3.29
C LEU A 93 9.22 -4.46 4.02
N CYS A 94 8.31 -5.25 3.43
CA CYS A 94 7.85 -6.53 3.97
C CYS A 94 8.11 -7.66 2.98
N GLY A 95 8.26 -8.87 3.52
CA GLY A 95 8.67 -10.03 2.76
C GLY A 95 8.70 -11.30 3.59
N GLU A 96 7.68 -11.50 4.45
CA GLU A 96 7.61 -12.62 5.41
C GLU A 96 7.62 -14.00 4.74
N MET A 97 7.24 -14.09 3.46
CA MET A 97 7.35 -15.30 2.64
C MET A 97 8.71 -15.35 1.92
N SER A 98 8.75 -15.72 0.64
CA SER A 98 9.93 -15.62 -0.21
C SER A 98 10.17 -14.17 -0.70
N GLY A 99 10.20 -13.20 0.21
CA GLY A 99 10.32 -11.77 -0.09
C GLY A 99 9.01 -11.06 -0.43
N HIS A 100 7.88 -11.74 -0.29
CA HIS A 100 6.52 -11.21 -0.48
C HIS A 100 5.75 -11.10 0.84
N PRO A 101 4.87 -10.10 1.04
CA PRO A 101 3.99 -10.02 2.19
C PRO A 101 3.02 -11.19 2.27
N SER A 102 2.89 -11.74 3.48
CA SER A 102 1.95 -12.83 3.75
C SER A 102 0.52 -12.33 3.90
N MET A 103 -0.39 -12.73 3.02
CA MET A 103 -1.83 -12.53 3.19
C MET A 103 -2.39 -13.24 4.43
N SER A 104 -1.89 -14.45 4.74
CA SER A 104 -2.35 -15.20 5.91
C SER A 104 -2.05 -14.46 7.21
N ARG A 105 -0.94 -13.71 7.30
CA ARG A 105 -0.63 -12.84 8.46
C ARG A 105 -1.78 -11.87 8.78
N TYR A 106 -2.42 -11.31 7.75
CA TYR A 106 -3.54 -10.38 7.94
C TYR A 106 -4.83 -11.12 8.29
N ILE A 107 -5.09 -12.25 7.64
CA ILE A 107 -6.24 -13.12 7.97
C ILE A 107 -6.18 -13.55 9.44
N ASP A 108 -5.02 -14.04 9.89
CA ASP A 108 -4.80 -14.48 11.27
C ASP A 108 -4.92 -13.32 12.28
N ALA A 109 -4.65 -12.09 11.85
CA ALA A 109 -4.85 -10.87 12.64
C ALA A 109 -6.30 -10.34 12.60
N GLY A 110 -7.20 -11.04 11.90
CA GLY A 110 -8.63 -10.77 11.81
C GLY A 110 -9.02 -9.73 10.75
N TYR A 111 -8.19 -9.52 9.73
CA TYR A 111 -8.51 -8.63 8.61
C TYR A 111 -9.25 -9.37 7.49
N ASP A 112 -10.30 -8.73 6.96
CA ASP A 112 -10.87 -9.09 5.67
C ASP A 112 -9.94 -8.61 4.55
N LEU A 113 -9.68 -9.48 3.57
CA LEU A 113 -8.81 -9.14 2.44
C LEU A 113 -9.61 -8.55 1.27
N ILE A 114 -9.10 -7.47 0.70
CA ILE A 114 -9.52 -6.91 -0.58
C ILE A 114 -8.31 -6.87 -1.50
N VAL A 115 -8.45 -7.35 -2.72
CA VAL A 115 -7.38 -7.39 -3.72
C VAL A 115 -7.76 -6.50 -4.90
N MET A 116 -6.86 -5.58 -5.28
CA MET A 116 -7.07 -4.54 -6.30
C MET A 116 -5.89 -4.41 -7.28
#